data_AF-A0A7Z2SL32-F1
#
_entry.id   AF-A0A7Z2SL32-F1
#
_cell.length_a   1.000
_cell.length_b   1.000
_cell.length_c   1.000
_cell.angle_alpha   90.00
_cell.angle_beta   90.00
_cell.angle_gamma   90.00
#
_symmetry.space_group_name_H-M   'P 1'
#
loop_
_entity.id
_entity.type
_entity.pdbx_description
1 polymer ?
#
loop_
_entity_poly.entity_id
_entity_poly.type
_entity_poly.pdbx_seq_one_letter_code
_entity_poly.pdbx_strand_id
1 'polypeptide(L)' 'MLTHPTLDLLHSLGLHGMAKGFKDLDAQSEARSLEHAEWLALLLEHEKTLRQQKLRRSRRGPNPRWILMDRREPVKRP' A
#
# COMPACT_ATOMS: atom_id res chain seq x y z
N MET A 1 -24.19 -5.94 8.12
CA MET A 1 -23.33 -5.46 7.01
C MET A 1 -23.66 -3.99 6.79
N LEU A 2 -23.05 -3.11 7.58
CA LEU A 2 -23.11 -1.67 7.38
C LEU A 2 -21.80 -1.30 6.70
N THR A 3 -21.69 -1.56 5.40
CA THR A 3 -20.59 -0.95 4.66
C THR A 3 -20.83 0.55 4.67
N HIS A 4 -19.95 1.30 5.32
CA HIS A 4 -20.03 2.75 5.26
C HIS A 4 -20.02 3.13 3.77
N PRO A 5 -21.03 3.83 3.26
CA PRO A 5 -21.12 4.16 1.83
C PRO A 5 -19.87 4.90 1.35
N THR A 6 -19.22 5.65 2.25
CA THR A 6 -17.94 6.31 2.03
C THR A 6 -16.80 5.33 1.78
N LEU A 7 -16.72 4.21 2.51
CA LEU A 7 -15.68 3.20 2.32
C LEU A 7 -15.83 2.50 0.97
N ASP A 8 -17.06 2.17 0.58
CA ASP A 8 -17.35 1.54 -0.71
C ASP A 8 -16.99 2.47 -1.87
N LEU A 9 -17.27 3.77 -1.73
CA LEU A 9 -16.86 4.80 -2.71
C LEU A 9 -15.34 4.97 -2.78
N LEU A 10 -14.64 4.96 -1.64
CA LEU A 10 -13.17 5.04 -1.61
C LEU A 10 -12.53 3.84 -2.30
N HIS A 11 -13.09 2.64 -2.09
CA HIS A 11 -12.65 1.43 -2.79
C HIS A 11 -12.93 1.49 -4.30
N SER A 12 -14.12 1.95 -4.71
CA SER A 12 -14.47 2.06 -6.14
C SER A 12 -13.59 3.06 -6.89
N LEU A 13 -13.14 4.13 -6.21
CA LEU A 13 -12.20 5.12 -6.73
C LEU A 13 -10.73 4.66 -6.67
N GLY A 14 -10.45 3.49 -6.10
CA GLY A 14 -9.10 2.96 -5.95
C GLY A 14 -8.26 3.63 -4.84
N LEU A 15 -8.87 4.43 -3.98
CA LEU A 15 -8.26 5.14 -2.84
C LEU A 15 -8.16 4.23 -1.61
N HIS A 16 -7.46 3.11 -1.78
CA HIS A 16 -7.38 2.04 -0.78
C HIS A 16 -6.68 2.47 0.51
N GLY A 17 -5.71 3.40 0.43
CA GLY A 17 -5.01 3.94 1.59
C GLY A 17 -5.88 4.90 2.38
N MET A 18 -6.70 5.71 1.71
CA MET A 18 -7.74 6.50 2.39
C MET A 18 -8.77 5.60 3.07
N ALA A 19 -9.25 4.56 2.40
CA ALA A 19 -10.23 3.64 2.99
C ALA A 19 -9.69 2.95 4.25
N LYS A 20 -8.40 2.59 4.24
CA LYS A 20 -7.72 2.06 5.42
C LYS A 20 -7.59 3.13 6.52
N GLY A 21 -7.09 4.32 6.18
CA GLY A 21 -6.96 5.43 7.13
C GLY A 21 -8.30 5.82 7.76
N PHE A 22 -9.39 5.76 6.99
CA PHE A 22 -10.74 6.04 7.49
C PHE A 22 -11.15 5.06 8.58
N LYS A 23 -10.88 3.76 8.41
CA LYS A 23 -11.14 2.74 9.44
C LYS A 23 -10.23 2.90 10.66
N ASP A 24 -8.96 3.18 10.42
CA ASP A 24 -7.97 3.35 11.48
C ASP A 24 -8.33 4.59 12.34
N LEU A 25 -8.76 5.69 11.73
CA LEU A 25 -9.19 6.91 12.41
C LEU A 25 -10.58 6.76 13.05
N ASP A 26 -11.54 6.06 12.42
CA ASP A 26 -12.85 5.83 13.03
C ASP A 26 -12.76 4.92 14.28
N ALA A 27 -11.78 4.00 14.31
CA ALA A 27 -11.47 3.19 15.48
C ALA A 27 -10.78 3.98 16.61
N GLN A 28 -10.20 5.15 16.31
CA GLN A 28 -9.53 6.00 17.29
C GLN A 28 -10.45 7.13 17.74
N SER A 29 -11.00 7.04 18.96
CA SER A 29 -11.86 8.10 19.50
C SER A 29 -11.18 9.48 19.58
N GLU A 30 -9.86 9.53 19.71
CA GLU A 30 -9.05 10.76 19.73
C GLU A 30 -8.95 11.41 18.34
N ALA A 31 -9.07 10.63 17.26
CA ALA A 31 -9.17 11.19 15.92
C ALA A 31 -10.49 11.93 15.68
N ARG A 32 -11.50 11.73 16.55
CA ARG A 32 -12.78 12.42 16.51
C ARG A 32 -12.72 13.85 17.06
N SER A 33 -11.65 14.19 17.80
CA SER A 33 -11.39 15.56 18.25
C SER A 33 -10.53 16.37 17.27
N LEU A 34 -10.03 15.75 16.20
CA LEU A 34 -9.27 16.45 15.16
C LEU A 34 -10.19 17.31 14.31
N GLU A 35 -9.67 18.45 13.86
CA GLU A 35 -10.37 19.26 12.86
C GLU A 35 -10.51 18.49 11.55
N HIS A 36 -11.57 18.75 10.81
CA HIS A 36 -11.85 18.07 9.54
C HIS A 36 -10.68 18.18 8.55
N ALA A 37 -9.96 19.30 8.56
CA ALA A 37 -8.78 19.53 7.74
C ALA A 37 -7.59 18.63 8.14
N GLU A 38 -7.34 18.47 9.43
CA GLU A 38 -6.29 17.58 9.96
C GLU A 38 -6.63 16.13 9.66
N TRP A 39 -7.90 15.76 9.83
CA TRP A 39 -8.42 14.45 9.52
C TRP A 39 -8.23 14.09 8.04
N LEU A 40 -8.56 15.03 7.13
CA LEU A 40 -8.30 14.88 5.70
C LEU A 40 -6.81 14.79 5.36
N ALA A 41 -5.96 15.57 6.04
CA ALA A 41 -4.52 15.53 5.83
C ALA A 41 -3.94 14.15 6.19
N LEU A 42 -4.39 13.54 7.30
CA LEU A 42 -3.98 12.19 7.69
C LEU A 42 -4.41 11.14 6.67
N LEU A 43 -5.66 11.19 6.20
CA LEU A 43 -6.15 10.27 5.15
C LEU A 43 -5.33 10.37 3.86
N LEU A 44 -4.99 11.58 3.43
CA LEU A 44 -4.16 11.83 2.26
C LEU A 44 -2.73 11.28 2.44
N GLU A 45 -2.14 11.44 3.61
CA GLU A 45 -0.80 10.92 3.90
C GLU A 45 -0.77 9.39 3.90
N HIS A 46 -1.82 8.73 4.41
CA HIS A 46 -1.98 7.27 4.34
C HIS A 46 -2.04 6.78 2.88
N GLU A 47 -2.81 7.44 2.01
CA GLU A 47 -2.88 7.12 0.59
C GLU A 47 -1.54 7.32 -0.13
N LYS A 48 -0.89 8.46 0.10
CA LYS A 48 0.44 8.77 -0.45
C LYS A 48 1.47 7.74 -0.01
N THR A 49 1.51 7.42 1.28
CA THR A 49 2.43 6.40 1.83
C THR A 49 2.19 5.03 1.20
N LEU A 50 0.94 4.62 1.02
CA LEU A 50 0.59 3.34 0.40
C LEU A 50 1.03 3.29 -1.07
N ARG A 51 0.81 4.36 -1.84
CA ARG A 51 1.29 4.47 -3.23
C ARG A 51 2.82 4.44 -3.31
N GLN A 52 3.50 5.15 -2.42
CA GLN A 52 4.96 5.16 -2.35
C GLN A 52 5.53 3.79 -1.95
N GLN A 53 4.90 3.08 -1.02
CA GLN A 53 5.28 1.69 -0.71
C GLN A 53 5.08 0.76 -1.90
N LYS A 54 3.94 0.83 -2.60
CA LYS A 54 3.71 0.05 -3.83
C LYS A 54 4.77 0.34 -4.89
N LEU A 55 5.06 1.61 -5.16
CA LEU A 55 6.11 2.01 -6.10
C LEU A 55 7.49 1.52 -5.68
N ARG A 56 7.87 1.69 -4.41
CA ARG A 56 9.14 1.20 -3.88
C ARG A 56 9.26 -0.32 -3.99
N ARG A 57 8.18 -1.06 -3.75
CA ARG A 57 8.13 -2.51 -3.91
C ARG A 57 8.28 -2.93 -5.37
N SER A 58 7.65 -2.22 -6.31
CA SER A 58 7.86 -2.47 -7.75
C SER A 58 9.28 -2.13 -8.21
N ARG A 59 9.91 -1.10 -7.65
CA ARG A 59 11.30 -0.71 -7.97
C ARG A 59 12.34 -1.65 -7.35
N ARG A 60 12.06 -2.20 -6.17
CA ARG A 60 12.74 -3.41 -5.67
C ARG A 60 12.15 -4.63 -6.37
N GLY A 61 12.26 -4.68 -7.70
CA GLY A 61 12.06 -5.91 -8.45
C GLY A 61 12.86 -7.05 -7.82
N PRO A 62 12.45 -8.31 -8.00
CA PRO A 62 13.09 -9.44 -7.33
C PRO A 62 14.59 -9.37 -7.63
N ASN A 63 15.42 -9.17 -6.60
CA ASN A 63 16.86 -9.22 -6.75
C ASN A 63 17.19 -10.62 -7.30
N PRO A 64 17.59 -10.75 -8.57
CA PRO A 64 17.66 -12.04 -9.21
C PRO A 64 19.05 -12.60 -8.98
N ARG A 65 19.44 -12.72 -7.71
CA ARG A 65 20.73 -13.30 -7.33
C ARG A 65 20.81 -14.79 -7.71
N TRP A 66 19.66 -15.42 -7.95
CA TRP A 66 19.53 -16.76 -8.51
C TRP A 66 19.62 -16.82 -10.04
N ILE A 67 19.38 -15.73 -10.78
CA ILE A 67 19.50 -15.70 -12.26
C ILE A 67 20.98 -15.62 -12.70
N LEU A 68 21.87 -15.12 -11.84
CA LEU A 68 23.32 -15.09 -12.13
C LEU A 68 24.03 -16.42 -11.78
N MET A 69 23.37 -17.35 -11.08
CA MET A 69 23.97 -18.63 -10.70
C MET A 69 23.71 -19.76 -11.71
N ASP A 70 22.89 -19.54 -12.73
CA ASP A 70 22.53 -20.54 -13.74
C ASP A 70 23.28 -20.34 -15.08
N ARG A 71 24.61 -20.28 -15.01
CA ARG A 71 25.46 -20.25 -16.22
C ARG A 71 26.83 -20.93 -16.05
N ARG A 72 26.87 -22.09 -15.40
CA ARG A 72 27.98 -23.06 -15.53
C ARG A 72 27.49 -24.36 -16.16
N GLU A 73 27.53 -24.40 -17.48
CA GLU A 73 27.68 -25.61 -18.29
C GLU A 73 29.03 -25.47 -19.04
N PRO A 74 29.68 -26.51 -19.59
CA PRO A 74 29.60 -27.96 -19.34
C PRO A 74 31.00 -28.63 -19.21
N VAL A 75 31.09 -29.84 -18.63
CA VAL A 75 32.15 -30.80 -19.01
C VAL A 75 31.55 -32.20 -19.14
N LYS A 76 31.09 -32.52 -20.35
CA LYS A 76 31.23 -33.88 -20.90
C LYS A 76 32.30 -33.82 -21.98
N ARG A 77 33.43 -34.45 -21.73
CA ARG A 77 34.34 -34.90 -22.79
C ARG A 77 34.16 -36.41 -22.95
N PRO A 78 34.24 -36.94 -24.18
CA PRO A 78 34.12 -38.38 -24.45
C PRO A 78 35.22 -39.19 -23.75
#